data_AF-A0AAV8ZKY9-F1
#
_entry.id   AF-A0AAV8ZKY9-F1
#
_cell.length_a   1.000
_cell.length_b   1.000
_cell.length_c   1.000
_cell.angle_alpha   90.00
_cell.angle_beta   90.00
_cell.angle_gamma   90.00
#
_symmetry.space_group_name_H-M   'P 1'
#
loop_
_entity.id
_entity.type
_entity.pdbx_description
1 polymer ?
#
loop_
_entity_poly.entity_id
_entity_poly.type
_entity_poly.pdbx_seq_one_letter_code
_entity_poly.pdbx_strand_id
1 'polypeptide(L)'
;MRFHWLKSEKESMRLEQAGITKSVLDSAIAAFTLEIIAKHGEPAPRLCNKDPLTIKMGTYVIDLFPNAKFIFMVRDGRATAHSIISRKVTITGFDLTSYRQCMKKWNSAVEAMNNQCRELGSNKCLRVPYEQLVLHPKEWMEKVLKFLDIPWNDSPVNLEALTKWVGNIPEEVVRDMADIAPMLSVLGYDPYANPPNYGKPDEHVAHNTKEIQKNKVVWDKKAKEMFSVGWDNGDGDAALDKEPSDSPNNTT
;
A
#
# COMPACT_ATOMS: atom_id res chain seq x y z
N MET A 1 -15.14 -1.83 -10.30
CA MET A 1 -16.48 -2.27 -10.77
C MET A 1 -17.62 -1.79 -9.86
N ARG A 2 -17.77 -2.24 -8.60
CA ARG A 2 -18.90 -1.85 -7.71
C ARG A 2 -19.18 -0.34 -7.62
N PHE A 3 -18.15 0.48 -7.39
CA PHE A 3 -18.31 1.94 -7.27
C PHE A 3 -18.87 2.62 -8.52
N HIS A 4 -18.71 2.02 -9.71
CA HIS A 4 -19.26 2.60 -10.94
C HIS A 4 -20.76 2.32 -11.07
N TRP A 5 -21.22 1.13 -10.66
CA TRP A 5 -22.63 0.76 -10.77
C TRP A 5 -23.48 1.40 -9.67
N LEU A 6 -22.97 1.46 -8.44
CA LEU A 6 -23.72 2.06 -7.33
C LEU A 6 -23.80 3.58 -7.39
N LYS A 7 -22.93 4.25 -8.15
CA LYS A 7 -23.01 5.71 -8.36
C LYS A 7 -24.07 6.12 -9.38
N SER A 8 -24.52 5.20 -10.23
CA SER A 8 -25.56 5.45 -11.23
C SER A 8 -26.87 4.88 -10.70
N GLU A 9 -27.80 5.75 -10.30
CA GLU A 9 -29.14 5.32 -9.85
C GLU A 9 -29.83 4.43 -10.89
N LYS A 10 -29.68 4.79 -12.18
CA LYS A 10 -30.22 4.01 -13.29
C LYS A 10 -29.61 2.61 -13.35
N GLU A 11 -28.31 2.47 -13.15
CA GLU A 11 -27.64 1.18 -13.20
C GLU A 11 -27.95 0.33 -11.97
N SER A 12 -27.97 0.95 -10.79
CA SER A 12 -28.39 0.30 -9.55
C SER A 12 -29.81 -0.27 -9.66
N MET A 13 -30.75 0.51 -10.19
CA MET A 13 -32.13 0.06 -10.42
C MET A 13 -32.20 -1.12 -11.41
N ARG A 14 -31.40 -1.09 -12.50
CA ARG A 14 -31.34 -2.19 -13.47
C ARG A 14 -30.82 -3.49 -12.84
N LEU A 15 -29.79 -3.40 -11.99
CA LEU A 15 -29.26 -4.56 -11.26
C LEU A 15 -30.31 -5.14 -10.32
N GLU A 16 -31.02 -4.30 -9.56
CA GLU A 16 -32.09 -4.74 -8.67
C GLU A 16 -33.24 -5.41 -9.44
N GLN A 17 -33.68 -4.83 -10.56
CA GLN A 17 -34.72 -5.42 -11.41
C GLN A 17 -34.30 -6.75 -12.06
N ALA A 18 -33.01 -6.93 -12.29
CA ALA A 18 -32.44 -8.19 -12.76
C ALA A 18 -32.24 -9.24 -11.64
N GLY A 19 -32.63 -8.93 -10.40
CA GLY A 19 -32.42 -9.80 -9.24
C GLY A 19 -30.98 -9.81 -8.71
N ILE A 20 -30.11 -8.95 -9.23
CA ILE A 20 -28.72 -8.77 -8.79
C ILE A 20 -28.71 -7.77 -7.63
N THR A 21 -29.23 -8.22 -6.49
CA THR A 21 -29.33 -7.38 -5.29
C THR A 21 -27.97 -7.20 -4.61
N LYS A 22 -27.88 -6.26 -3.66
CA LYS A 22 -26.69 -6.06 -2.83
C LYS A 22 -26.22 -7.36 -2.17
N SER A 23 -27.13 -8.16 -1.61
CA SER A 23 -26.75 -9.41 -0.93
C SER A 23 -26.19 -10.46 -1.89
N VAL A 24 -26.71 -10.54 -3.12
CA VAL A 24 -26.17 -11.43 -4.17
C VAL A 24 -24.76 -10.99 -4.56
N LEU A 25 -24.56 -9.69 -4.81
CA LEU A 25 -23.24 -9.14 -5.15
C LEU A 25 -22.23 -9.32 -4.01
N ASP A 26 -22.62 -9.01 -2.78
CA ASP A 26 -21.76 -9.14 -1.61
C ASP A 26 -21.34 -10.60 -1.41
N SER A 27 -22.27 -11.55 -1.54
CA SER A 27 -21.98 -12.99 -1.42
C SER A 27 -21.01 -13.46 -2.52
N ALA A 28 -21.24 -13.03 -3.77
CA ALA A 28 -20.38 -13.39 -4.89
C ALA A 28 -18.96 -12.81 -4.75
N ILE A 29 -18.84 -11.55 -4.33
CA ILE A 29 -17.55 -10.89 -4.12
C ILE A 29 -16.81 -11.52 -2.94
N ALA A 30 -17.50 -11.79 -1.83
CA ALA A 30 -16.90 -12.45 -0.67
C ALA A 30 -16.36 -13.85 -1.03
N ALA A 31 -17.14 -14.66 -1.74
CA ALA A 31 -16.72 -15.98 -2.18
C ALA A 31 -15.50 -15.91 -3.12
N PHE A 32 -15.55 -15.03 -4.12
CA PHE A 32 -14.43 -14.82 -5.04
C PHE A 32 -13.16 -14.36 -4.32
N THR A 33 -13.26 -13.35 -3.46
CA THR A 33 -12.11 -12.84 -2.71
C THR A 33 -11.53 -13.89 -1.77
N LEU A 34 -12.37 -14.65 -1.05
CA LEU A 34 -11.90 -15.68 -0.14
C LEU A 34 -11.18 -16.83 -0.85
N GLU A 35 -11.70 -17.25 -2.02
CA GLU A 35 -11.05 -18.27 -2.86
C GLU A 35 -9.64 -17.85 -3.27
N ILE A 36 -9.46 -16.62 -3.73
CA ILE A 36 -8.13 -16.09 -4.06
C ILE A 36 -7.24 -16.07 -2.82
N ILE A 37 -7.71 -15.48 -1.71
CA ILE A 37 -6.91 -15.36 -0.48
C ILE A 37 -6.48 -16.74 0.05
N ALA A 38 -7.37 -17.73 0.03
CA ALA A 38 -7.09 -19.06 0.57
C ALA A 38 -6.20 -19.93 -0.33
N LYS A 39 -6.22 -19.71 -1.66
CA LYS A 39 -5.55 -20.61 -2.62
C LYS A 39 -4.33 -20.02 -3.34
N HIS A 40 -4.07 -18.71 -3.24
CA HIS A 40 -2.89 -18.10 -3.87
C HIS A 40 -1.57 -18.32 -3.11
N GLY A 41 -1.62 -18.99 -1.94
CA GLY A 41 -0.45 -19.29 -1.12
C GLY A 41 -0.68 -20.49 -0.21
N GLU A 42 0.30 -20.75 0.66
CA GLU A 42 0.23 -21.87 1.60
C GLU A 42 -0.90 -21.70 2.63
N PRO A 43 -1.57 -22.79 3.03
CA PRO A 43 -2.62 -22.73 4.04
C PRO A 43 -2.04 -22.31 5.39
N ALA A 44 -2.74 -21.41 6.07
CA ALA A 44 -2.37 -20.95 7.40
C ALA A 44 -3.61 -20.75 8.29
N PRO A 45 -3.50 -20.92 9.62
CA PRO A 45 -4.62 -20.66 10.54
C PRO A 45 -5.15 -19.22 10.48
N ARG A 46 -4.31 -18.28 10.05
CA ARG A 46 -4.66 -16.88 9.83
C ARG A 46 -4.23 -16.49 8.43
N LEU A 47 -5.20 -16.26 7.55
CA LEU A 47 -4.94 -15.81 6.20
C LEU A 47 -4.64 -14.30 6.19
N CYS A 48 -3.76 -13.88 5.29
CA CYS A 48 -3.38 -12.49 5.09
C CYS A 48 -3.47 -12.16 3.60
N ASN A 49 -3.82 -10.91 3.28
CA ASN A 49 -3.74 -10.38 1.93
C ASN A 49 -3.03 -9.03 1.95
N LYS A 50 -2.10 -8.84 1.03
CA LYS A 50 -1.35 -7.59 0.85
C LYS A 50 -1.54 -7.06 -0.57
N ASP A 51 -2.60 -6.30 -0.74
CA ASP A 51 -2.80 -5.41 -1.88
C ASP A 51 -2.81 -3.95 -1.38
N PRO A 52 -1.89 -3.08 -1.86
CA PRO A 52 -1.71 -1.73 -1.31
C PRO A 52 -2.97 -0.86 -1.28
N LEU A 53 -3.89 -1.02 -2.24
CA LEU A 53 -5.04 -0.12 -2.40
C LEU A 53 -6.32 -0.64 -1.75
N THR A 54 -6.31 -1.83 -1.15
CA THR A 54 -7.50 -2.44 -0.52
C THR A 54 -8.08 -1.63 0.61
N ILE A 55 -7.25 -0.84 1.33
CA ILE A 55 -7.74 0.03 2.41
C ILE A 55 -8.67 1.14 1.89
N LYS A 56 -8.59 1.53 0.61
CA LYS A 56 -9.53 2.50 0.02
C LYS A 56 -10.98 2.03 0.02
N MET A 57 -11.21 0.74 0.23
CA MET A 57 -12.52 0.09 0.32
C MET A 57 -12.68 -0.63 1.67
N GLY A 58 -11.96 -0.19 2.70
CA GLY A 58 -11.92 -0.84 4.01
C GLY A 58 -13.30 -1.06 4.63
N THR A 59 -14.19 -0.07 4.58
CA THR A 59 -15.56 -0.22 5.11
C THR A 59 -16.34 -1.32 4.39
N TYR A 60 -16.26 -1.35 3.05
CA TYR A 60 -16.90 -2.39 2.27
C TYR A 60 -16.30 -3.78 2.53
N VAL A 61 -14.99 -3.87 2.71
CA VAL A 61 -14.35 -5.15 3.05
C VAL A 61 -14.80 -5.63 4.45
N ILE A 62 -15.06 -4.73 5.40
CA ILE A 62 -15.66 -5.11 6.69
C ILE A 62 -17.11 -5.60 6.53
N ASP A 63 -17.90 -5.01 5.63
CA ASP A 63 -19.25 -5.52 5.33
C ASP A 63 -19.19 -6.99 4.84
N LEU A 64 -18.18 -7.34 4.04
CA LEU A 64 -17.98 -8.70 3.52
C LEU A 64 -17.33 -9.64 4.53
N PHE A 65 -16.36 -9.14 5.30
CA PHE A 65 -15.55 -9.90 6.24
C PHE A 65 -15.51 -9.20 7.60
N PRO A 66 -16.55 -9.37 8.45
CA PRO A 66 -16.71 -8.60 9.69
C PRO A 66 -15.57 -8.79 10.70
N ASN A 67 -14.79 -9.88 10.60
CA ASN A 67 -13.67 -10.18 11.49
C ASN A 67 -12.31 -9.73 10.94
N ALA A 68 -12.26 -9.16 9.73
CA ALA A 68 -11.03 -8.64 9.16
C ALA A 68 -10.49 -7.46 9.98
N LYS A 69 -9.16 -7.29 9.92
CA LYS A 69 -8.40 -6.18 10.49
C LYS A 69 -7.42 -5.67 9.44
N PHE A 70 -7.11 -4.38 9.48
CA PHE A 70 -6.25 -3.71 8.50
C PHE A 70 -4.99 -3.17 9.17
N ILE A 71 -3.86 -3.40 8.52
CA ILE A 71 -2.60 -2.71 8.82
C ILE A 71 -2.40 -1.64 7.74
N PHE A 72 -2.60 -0.38 8.12
CA PHE A 72 -2.38 0.75 7.23
C PHE A 72 -0.93 1.22 7.34
N MET A 73 -0.09 0.69 6.45
CA MET A 73 1.30 1.13 6.32
C MET A 73 1.36 2.58 5.83
N VAL A 74 2.01 3.43 6.61
CA VAL A 74 2.24 4.85 6.29
C VAL A 74 3.72 5.09 6.17
N ARG A 75 4.15 5.70 5.08
CA ARG A 75 5.55 6.05 4.81
C ARG A 75 5.62 7.49 4.32
N ASP A 76 6.74 8.16 4.52
CA ASP A 76 6.96 9.48 3.93
C ASP A 76 6.69 9.44 2.42
N GLY A 77 5.85 10.36 1.95
CA GLY A 77 5.46 10.44 0.54
C GLY A 77 6.63 10.66 -0.38
N ARG A 78 7.66 11.39 0.08
CA ARG A 78 8.90 11.65 -0.66
C ARG A 78 9.69 10.36 -0.86
N ALA A 79 9.80 9.55 0.19
CA ALA A 79 10.41 8.22 0.13
C ALA A 79 9.66 7.29 -0.82
N THR A 80 8.33 7.36 -0.80
CA THR A 80 7.44 6.56 -1.64
C THR A 80 7.57 6.94 -3.11
N ALA A 81 7.44 8.23 -3.43
CA ALA A 81 7.57 8.74 -4.79
C ALA A 81 8.95 8.46 -5.40
N HIS A 82 10.02 8.68 -4.63
CA HIS A 82 11.37 8.32 -5.07
C HIS A 82 11.51 6.82 -5.33
N SER A 83 10.96 5.97 -4.46
CA SER A 83 10.98 4.52 -4.66
C SER A 83 10.23 4.09 -5.92
N ILE A 84 9.10 4.73 -6.23
CA ILE A 84 8.30 4.46 -7.45
C ILE A 84 9.10 4.85 -8.70
N ILE A 85 9.64 6.07 -8.73
CA ILE A 85 10.34 6.63 -9.88
C ILE A 85 11.67 5.90 -10.14
N SER A 86 12.52 5.78 -9.12
CA SER A 86 13.86 5.19 -9.27
C SER A 86 13.84 3.72 -9.68
N ARG A 87 12.84 2.96 -9.21
CA ARG A 87 12.66 1.54 -9.53
C ARG A 87 11.74 1.29 -10.72
N LYS A 88 11.20 2.35 -11.33
CA LYS A 88 10.24 2.29 -12.45
C LYS A 88 9.02 1.41 -12.15
N VAL A 89 8.47 1.51 -10.93
CA VAL A 89 7.26 0.77 -10.56
C VAL A 89 6.07 1.40 -11.27
N THR A 90 5.44 0.67 -12.19
CA THR A 90 4.29 1.14 -12.94
C THR A 90 3.02 1.10 -12.08
N ILE A 91 2.32 2.24 -12.01
CA ILE A 91 1.05 2.38 -11.29
C ILE A 91 0.12 3.18 -12.20
N THR A 92 -1.08 2.66 -12.46
CA THR A 92 -2.04 3.30 -13.36
C THR A 92 -2.32 4.75 -12.95
N GLY A 93 -2.10 5.67 -13.88
CA GLY A 93 -2.29 7.11 -13.68
C GLY A 93 -1.14 7.84 -12.97
N PHE A 94 0.01 7.19 -12.72
CA PHE A 94 1.25 7.84 -12.26
C PHE A 94 2.21 8.08 -13.42
N ASP A 95 2.65 9.32 -13.58
CA ASP A 95 3.75 9.73 -14.46
C ASP A 95 5.08 9.58 -13.72
N LEU A 96 5.87 8.59 -14.14
CA LEU A 96 7.16 8.26 -13.54
C LEU A 96 8.27 9.26 -13.90
N THR A 97 8.01 10.21 -14.80
CA THR A 97 8.95 11.29 -15.12
C THR A 97 8.76 12.53 -14.24
N SER A 98 7.66 12.59 -13.47
CA SER A 98 7.29 13.76 -12.69
C SER A 98 7.11 13.45 -11.20
N TYR A 99 8.10 13.83 -10.38
CA TYR A 99 7.98 13.79 -8.92
C TYR A 99 6.76 14.56 -8.43
N ARG A 100 6.45 15.72 -9.03
CA ARG A 100 5.28 16.53 -8.67
C ARG A 100 3.99 15.75 -8.88
N GLN A 101 3.80 15.12 -10.03
CA GLN A 101 2.58 14.37 -10.31
C GLN A 101 2.50 13.12 -9.43
N CYS A 102 3.61 12.40 -9.26
CA CYS A 102 3.71 11.24 -8.38
C CYS A 102 3.32 11.58 -6.93
N MET A 103 3.83 12.70 -6.40
CA MET A 103 3.49 13.17 -5.05
C MET A 103 2.02 13.57 -4.91
N LYS A 104 1.43 14.26 -5.91
CA LYS A 104 -0.03 14.57 -5.90
C LYS A 104 -0.87 13.29 -5.87
N LYS A 105 -0.53 12.31 -6.71
CA LYS A 105 -1.24 11.02 -6.77
C LYS A 105 -1.08 10.21 -5.49
N TRP A 106 0.13 10.19 -4.92
CA TRP A 106 0.37 9.62 -3.59
C TRP A 106 -0.50 10.31 -2.53
N ASN A 107 -0.55 11.63 -2.52
CA ASN A 107 -1.33 12.41 -1.55
C ASN A 107 -2.82 12.04 -1.63
N SER A 108 -3.41 12.04 -2.82
CA SER A 108 -4.82 11.66 -3.01
C SER A 108 -5.09 10.20 -2.62
N ALA A 109 -4.18 9.29 -2.90
CA ALA A 109 -4.34 7.88 -2.54
C ALA A 109 -4.27 7.67 -1.03
N VAL A 110 -3.26 8.24 -0.36
CA VAL A 110 -3.05 8.09 1.08
C VAL A 110 -4.12 8.81 1.90
N GLU A 111 -4.64 9.95 1.42
CA GLU A 111 -5.77 10.63 2.02
C GLU A 111 -7.02 9.74 2.07
N ALA A 112 -7.38 9.12 0.93
CA ALA A 112 -8.51 8.21 0.86
C ALA A 112 -8.34 7.00 1.80
N MET A 113 -7.14 6.40 1.83
CA MET A 113 -6.84 5.28 2.72
C MET A 113 -6.86 5.69 4.20
N ASN A 114 -6.32 6.88 4.52
CA ASN A 114 -6.31 7.40 5.88
C ASN A 114 -7.73 7.68 6.39
N ASN A 115 -8.60 8.24 5.55
CA ASN A 115 -9.99 8.49 5.89
C ASN A 115 -10.76 7.18 6.14
N GLN A 116 -10.58 6.18 5.28
CA GLN A 116 -11.14 4.83 5.49
C GLN A 116 -10.63 4.18 6.78
N CYS A 117 -9.32 4.25 7.05
CA CYS A 117 -8.75 3.70 8.27
C CYS A 117 -9.30 4.38 9.53
N ARG A 118 -9.53 5.70 9.49
CA ARG A 118 -10.18 6.45 10.57
C ARG A 118 -11.63 6.05 10.77
N GLU A 119 -12.38 5.89 9.68
CA GLU A 119 -13.79 5.49 9.69
C GLU A 119 -13.98 4.09 10.28
N LEU A 120 -13.08 3.16 9.96
CA LEU A 120 -13.05 1.81 10.52
C LEU A 120 -12.80 1.77 12.03
N GLY A 121 -12.12 2.79 12.58
CA GLY A 121 -11.76 2.88 13.99
C GLY A 121 -10.59 1.97 14.40
N SER A 122 -10.07 2.23 15.60
CA SER A 122 -8.84 1.61 16.13
C SER A 122 -8.92 0.10 16.37
N ASN A 123 -10.13 -0.47 16.46
CA ASN A 123 -10.34 -1.92 16.60
C ASN A 123 -10.22 -2.67 15.27
N LYS A 124 -10.33 -1.96 14.13
CA LYS A 124 -10.35 -2.55 12.79
C LYS A 124 -9.20 -2.09 11.92
N CYS A 125 -8.65 -0.89 12.13
CA CYS A 125 -7.50 -0.41 11.40
C CYS A 125 -6.41 0.13 12.33
N LEU A 126 -5.19 -0.41 12.18
CA LEU A 126 -4.00 0.08 12.86
C LEU A 126 -3.09 0.77 11.84
N ARG A 127 -2.80 2.06 12.08
CA ARG A 127 -1.80 2.81 11.32
C ARG A 127 -0.40 2.44 11.80
N VAL A 128 0.48 2.04 10.88
CA VAL A 128 1.86 1.64 11.18
C VAL A 128 2.82 2.52 10.37
N PRO A 129 3.55 3.45 11.02
CA PRO A 129 4.58 4.23 10.36
C PRO A 129 5.76 3.32 10.01
N TYR A 130 6.08 3.22 8.73
CA TYR A 130 7.15 2.38 8.20
C TYR A 130 8.49 2.73 8.85
N GLU A 131 8.77 4.02 9.03
CA GLU A 131 10.03 4.50 9.55
C GLU A 131 10.20 4.09 11.01
N GLN A 132 9.11 4.19 11.79
CA GLN A 132 9.11 3.74 13.18
C GLN A 132 9.19 2.21 13.29
N LEU A 133 8.54 1.47 12.39
CA LEU A 133 8.65 0.01 12.31
C LEU A 133 10.09 -0.42 12.00
N VAL A 134 10.81 0.30 11.14
CA VAL A 134 12.21 -0.03 10.83
C VAL A 134 13.16 0.39 11.96
N LEU A 135 12.93 1.54 12.59
CA LEU A 135 13.78 2.04 13.70
C LEU A 135 13.59 1.23 14.99
N HIS A 136 12.35 0.83 15.28
CA HIS A 136 11.92 0.18 16.52
C HIS A 136 11.07 -1.08 16.21
N PRO A 137 11.64 -2.08 15.52
CA PRO A 137 10.90 -3.23 14.99
C PRO A 137 10.25 -4.06 16.09
N LYS A 138 10.92 -4.27 17.22
CA LYS A 138 10.36 -5.05 18.33
C LYS A 138 9.12 -4.37 18.89
N GLU A 139 9.24 -3.09 19.25
CA GLU A 139 8.13 -2.31 19.81
C GLU A 139 6.92 -2.28 18.87
N TRP A 140 7.13 -2.03 17.58
CA TRP A 140 6.02 -1.96 16.63
C TRP A 140 5.43 -3.32 16.29
N MET A 141 6.24 -4.38 16.19
CA MET A 141 5.71 -5.73 15.99
C MET A 141 4.92 -6.21 17.21
N GLU A 142 5.32 -5.87 18.44
CA GLU A 142 4.51 -6.15 19.64
C GLU A 142 3.14 -5.45 19.57
N LYS A 143 3.10 -4.18 19.15
CA LYS A 143 1.84 -3.45 18.92
C LYS A 143 0.98 -4.08 17.84
N VAL A 144 1.58 -4.46 16.71
CA VAL A 144 0.88 -5.08 15.57
C VAL A 144 0.31 -6.45 15.96
N LEU A 145 1.10 -7.32 16.57
CA LEU A 145 0.67 -8.66 16.97
C LEU A 145 -0.40 -8.59 18.06
N LYS A 146 -0.26 -7.67 19.03
CA LYS A 146 -1.31 -7.38 20.01
C LYS A 146 -2.60 -6.91 19.35
N PHE A 147 -2.51 -5.99 18.38
CA PHE A 147 -3.68 -5.53 17.64
C PHE A 147 -4.35 -6.67 16.84
N LEU A 148 -3.58 -7.62 16.31
CA LEU A 148 -4.09 -8.75 15.54
C LEU A 148 -4.57 -9.94 16.39
N ASP A 149 -4.38 -9.90 17.71
CA ASP A 149 -4.59 -11.02 18.64
C ASP A 149 -3.75 -12.26 18.24
N ILE A 150 -2.47 -12.04 17.94
CA ILE A 150 -1.49 -13.07 17.57
C ILE A 150 -0.39 -13.12 18.64
N PRO A 151 0.04 -14.30 19.12
CA PRO A 151 1.14 -14.41 20.07
C PRO A 151 2.47 -13.95 19.45
N TRP A 152 3.39 -13.47 20.29
CA TRP A 152 4.73 -13.11 19.86
C TRP A 152 5.47 -14.31 19.25
N ASN A 153 6.25 -14.07 18.19
CA ASN A 153 7.23 -15.01 17.66
C ASN A 153 8.50 -14.26 17.23
N ASP A 154 9.66 -14.94 17.27
CA ASP A 154 10.96 -14.32 16.99
C ASP A 154 11.32 -14.30 15.49
N SER A 155 10.33 -14.13 14.61
CA SER A 155 10.58 -14.08 13.16
C SER A 155 11.33 -12.80 12.78
N PRO A 156 12.32 -12.87 11.86
CA PRO A 156 13.12 -11.72 11.48
C PRO A 156 12.31 -10.67 10.72
N VAL A 157 12.55 -9.39 11.02
CA VAL A 157 11.98 -8.23 10.32
C VAL A 157 13.02 -7.63 9.37
N ASN A 158 12.61 -7.24 8.16
CA ASN A 158 13.50 -6.59 7.19
C ASN A 158 13.63 -5.08 7.49
N LEU A 159 14.87 -4.61 7.66
CA LEU A 159 15.20 -3.29 8.21
C LEU A 159 15.72 -2.29 7.16
N GLU A 160 15.66 -2.60 5.87
CA GLU A 160 16.23 -1.70 4.85
C GLU A 160 15.29 -0.60 4.36
N ALA A 161 15.82 0.65 4.35
CA ALA A 161 15.47 1.79 3.47
C ALA A 161 14.70 2.99 4.07
N LEU A 162 15.28 3.67 5.07
CA LEU A 162 14.72 4.92 5.61
C LEU A 162 15.03 6.20 4.79
N THR A 163 16.28 6.37 4.34
CA THR A 163 16.77 7.69 3.88
C THR A 163 17.25 7.75 2.44
N LYS A 164 17.08 6.68 1.65
CA LYS A 164 17.61 6.56 0.28
C LYS A 164 17.11 7.65 -0.70
N TRP A 165 16.05 8.39 -0.37
CA TRP A 165 15.40 9.37 -1.25
C TRP A 165 15.93 10.80 -1.13
N VAL A 166 16.64 11.13 -0.04
CA VAL A 166 17.09 12.50 0.23
C VAL A 166 18.05 12.97 -0.87
N GLY A 167 17.87 14.19 -1.39
CA GLY A 167 18.68 14.76 -2.47
C GLY A 167 18.31 14.31 -3.89
N ASN A 168 17.29 13.46 -4.06
CA ASN A 168 16.85 12.97 -5.38
C ASN A 168 15.55 13.62 -5.87
N ILE A 169 14.95 14.53 -5.08
CA ILE A 169 13.73 15.25 -5.43
C ILE A 169 14.12 16.65 -5.93
N PRO A 170 13.63 17.10 -7.10
CA PRO A 170 13.92 18.44 -7.62
C PRO A 170 13.55 19.57 -6.66
N GLU A 171 14.36 20.63 -6.60
CA GLU A 171 14.23 21.73 -5.62
C GLU A 171 12.89 22.46 -5.71
N GLU A 172 12.33 22.61 -6.91
CA GLU A 172 11.02 23.22 -7.13
C GLU A 172 9.88 22.38 -6.57
N VAL A 173 10.04 21.05 -6.51
CA VAL A 173 9.08 20.15 -5.87
C VAL A 173 9.24 20.21 -4.36
N VAL A 174 10.48 20.32 -3.86
CA VAL A 174 10.77 20.49 -2.43
C VAL A 174 10.19 21.80 -1.90
N ARG A 175 10.34 22.90 -2.63
CA ARG A 175 9.80 24.22 -2.25
C ARG A 175 8.28 24.21 -2.09
N ASP A 176 7.59 23.50 -2.99
CA ASP A 176 6.12 23.46 -3.03
C ASP A 176 5.55 22.23 -2.28
N MET A 177 6.37 21.52 -1.49
CA MET A 177 6.05 20.18 -0.93
C MET A 177 4.78 20.18 -0.06
N ALA A 178 4.62 21.20 0.78
CA ALA A 178 3.46 21.33 1.67
C ALA A 178 2.14 21.50 0.90
N ASP A 179 2.18 22.19 -0.25
CA ASP A 179 1.01 22.41 -1.11
C ASP A 179 0.72 21.18 -1.98
N ILE A 180 1.76 20.50 -2.44
CA ILE A 180 1.66 19.29 -3.27
C ILE A 180 1.11 18.11 -2.46
N ALA A 181 1.57 17.97 -1.20
CA ALA A 181 1.37 16.78 -0.39
C ALA A 181 1.02 17.11 1.08
N PRO A 182 -0.11 17.78 1.35
CA PRO A 182 -0.53 18.16 2.70
C PRO A 182 -0.69 16.97 3.67
N MET A 183 -0.91 15.76 3.14
CA MET A 183 -0.97 14.55 3.96
C MET A 183 0.34 14.23 4.67
N LEU A 184 1.48 14.79 4.25
CA LEU A 184 2.74 14.67 5.00
C LEU A 184 2.54 15.15 6.44
N SER A 185 2.06 16.38 6.63
CA SER A 185 1.82 16.96 7.95
C SER A 185 0.76 16.20 8.74
N VAL A 186 -0.33 15.78 8.08
CA VAL A 186 -1.42 15.00 8.70
C VAL A 186 -0.91 13.66 9.26
N LEU A 187 0.09 13.07 8.59
CA LEU A 187 0.68 11.78 8.95
C LEU A 187 1.89 11.92 9.89
N GLY A 188 2.28 13.15 10.23
CA GLY A 188 3.37 13.44 11.18
C GLY A 188 4.74 13.66 10.54
N TYR A 189 4.81 13.85 9.21
CA TYR A 189 6.03 14.22 8.51
C TYR A 189 6.09 15.74 8.31
N ASP A 190 7.18 16.36 8.71
CA ASP A 190 7.44 17.78 8.39
C ASP A 190 7.71 17.92 6.88
N PRO A 191 6.85 18.64 6.13
CA PRO A 191 7.02 18.81 4.68
C PRO A 191 8.19 19.73 4.32
N TYR A 192 8.69 20.54 5.27
CA TYR A 192 9.79 21.49 5.05
C TYR A 192 11.16 20.90 5.46
N ALA A 193 11.20 19.88 6.32
CA ALA A 193 12.43 19.22 6.73
C ALA A 193 12.99 18.30 5.63
N ASN A 194 14.22 18.57 5.17
CA ASN A 194 14.91 17.76 4.17
C ASN A 194 16.40 17.62 4.56
N PRO A 195 16.84 16.49 5.16
CA PRO A 195 16.08 15.28 5.46
C PRO A 195 15.14 15.44 6.67
N PRO A 196 14.05 14.65 6.74
CA PRO A 196 13.25 14.54 7.96
C PRO A 196 14.02 13.82 9.06
N ASN A 197 13.76 14.21 10.31
CA ASN A 197 14.21 13.47 11.47
C ASN A 197 13.18 12.39 11.82
N TYR A 198 13.44 11.14 11.41
CA TYR A 198 12.58 10.01 11.75
C TYR A 198 12.82 9.44 13.16
N GLY A 199 13.85 9.90 13.87
CA GLY A 199 14.27 9.34 15.17
C GLY A 199 15.57 8.53 15.07
N LYS A 200 15.98 7.96 16.21
CA LYS A 200 17.20 7.16 16.34
C LYS A 200 16.85 5.66 16.38
N PRO A 201 17.56 4.80 15.63
CA PRO A 201 17.29 3.36 15.64
C PRO A 201 17.67 2.72 16.97
N ASP A 202 17.01 1.60 17.30
CA ASP A 202 17.45 0.70 18.36
C ASP A 202 18.88 0.22 18.12
N GLU A 203 19.64 -0.07 19.18
CA GLU A 203 21.06 -0.46 19.08
C GLU A 203 21.28 -1.68 18.17
N HIS A 204 20.41 -2.68 18.25
CA HIS A 204 20.47 -3.88 17.41
C HIS A 204 20.24 -3.54 15.93
N VAL A 205 19.31 -2.64 15.61
CA VAL A 205 19.05 -2.17 14.24
C VAL A 205 20.26 -1.41 13.71
N ALA A 206 20.85 -0.54 14.52
CA ALA A 206 22.07 0.19 14.16
C ALA A 206 23.25 -0.77 13.91
N HIS A 207 23.39 -1.83 14.73
CA HIS A 207 24.41 -2.86 14.55
C HIS A 207 24.20 -3.64 13.25
N ASN A 208 23.00 -4.18 13.01
CA ASN A 208 22.67 -4.93 11.80
C ASN A 208 22.88 -4.09 10.54
N THR A 209 22.52 -2.81 10.58
CA THR A 209 22.71 -1.90 9.44
C THR A 209 24.20 -1.74 9.11
N LYS A 210 25.08 -1.63 10.12
CA LYS A 210 26.53 -1.58 9.90
C LYS A 210 27.07 -2.87 9.28
N GLU A 211 26.59 -4.02 9.74
CA GLU A 211 27.00 -5.32 9.20
C GLU A 211 26.53 -5.55 7.75
N ILE A 212 25.32 -5.10 7.42
CA ILE A 212 24.82 -5.11 6.03
C ILE A 212 25.66 -4.20 5.15
N GLN A 213 25.96 -2.97 5.60
CA GLN A 213 26.78 -2.02 4.85
C GLN A 213 28.20 -2.54 4.59
N LYS A 214 28.84 -3.15 5.60
CA LYS A 214 30.15 -3.80 5.44
C LYS A 214 30.11 -4.93 4.41
N ASN A 215 29.02 -5.70 4.38
CA ASN A 215 28.86 -6.88 3.53
C ASN A 215 27.91 -6.65 2.35
N LYS A 216 27.81 -5.40 1.88
CA LYS A 216 26.77 -4.97 0.92
C LYS A 216 26.68 -5.87 -0.30
N VAL A 217 27.81 -6.24 -0.90
CA VAL A 217 27.86 -7.11 -2.10
C VAL A 217 27.27 -8.50 -1.82
N VAL A 218 27.53 -9.07 -0.64
CA VAL A 218 27.03 -10.39 -0.25
C VAL A 218 25.53 -10.34 -0.01
N TRP A 219 25.05 -9.30 0.67
CA TRP A 219 23.63 -9.13 0.94
C TRP A 219 22.84 -8.77 -0.32
N ASP A 220 23.38 -7.95 -1.21
CA ASP A 220 22.78 -7.65 -2.51
C ASP A 220 22.63 -8.93 -3.35
N LYS A 221 23.62 -9.83 -3.31
CA LYS A 221 23.56 -11.14 -3.96
C LYS A 221 22.49 -12.04 -3.33
N LYS A 222 22.48 -12.19 -2.00
CA LYS A 222 21.45 -12.96 -1.28
C LYS A 222 20.05 -12.42 -1.52
N ALA A 223 19.87 -11.11 -1.56
CA ALA A 223 18.58 -10.50 -1.85
C ALA A 223 18.12 -10.88 -3.25
N LYS A 224 18.98 -10.74 -4.27
CA LYS A 224 18.67 -11.16 -5.64
C LYS A 224 18.30 -12.64 -5.71
N GLU A 225 19.04 -13.51 -5.04
CA GLU A 225 18.75 -14.95 -4.98
C GLU A 225 17.41 -15.26 -4.30
N MET A 226 17.07 -14.57 -3.20
CA MET A 226 15.78 -14.75 -2.53
C MET A 226 14.60 -14.25 -3.37
N PHE A 227 14.78 -13.19 -4.15
CA PHE A 227 13.72 -12.62 -5.00
C PHE A 227 13.63 -13.28 -6.39
N SER A 228 14.68 -13.92 -6.90
CA SER A 228 14.65 -14.65 -8.17
C SER A 228 13.88 -15.97 -8.09
N VAL A 229 13.80 -16.61 -6.92
CA VAL A 229 13.11 -17.90 -6.75
C VAL A 229 11.58 -17.76 -6.85
N GLY A 230 11.02 -16.55 -6.82
CA GLY A 230 9.57 -16.30 -6.83
C GLY A 230 8.97 -15.74 -8.12
N TRP A 231 9.75 -15.49 -9.17
CA TRP A 231 9.30 -14.74 -10.36
C TRP A 231 9.75 -15.32 -11.71
N ASP A 232 10.14 -16.61 -11.77
CA ASP A 232 10.55 -17.25 -13.04
C ASP A 232 9.44 -18.04 -13.75
N ASN A 233 8.16 -17.80 -13.43
CA ASN A 233 7.05 -18.35 -14.21
C ASN A 233 6.03 -17.26 -14.57
N GLY A 234 6.23 -16.63 -15.72
CA GLY A 234 5.14 -16.03 -16.51
C GLY A 234 5.34 -14.57 -16.91
N ASP A 235 5.72 -14.37 -18.17
CA ASP A 235 5.26 -13.22 -18.96
C ASP A 235 3.73 -13.04 -18.74
N GLY A 236 3.31 -11.99 -18.02
CA GLY A 236 1.90 -11.84 -17.66
C GLY A 236 1.37 -10.44 -17.36
N ASP A 237 2.21 -9.43 -17.11
CA ASP A 237 1.73 -8.14 -16.58
C ASP A 237 1.63 -7.00 -17.61
N ALA A 238 1.67 -7.30 -18.91
CA ALA A 238 1.54 -6.29 -19.98
C ALA A 238 0.22 -6.33 -20.77
N ALA A 239 -0.76 -7.16 -20.40
CA ALA A 239 -1.90 -7.47 -21.28
C ALA A 239 -3.32 -7.22 -20.73
N LEU A 240 -3.50 -6.57 -19.58
CA LEU A 240 -4.85 -6.38 -19.01
C LEU A 240 -5.43 -4.96 -19.02
N ASP A 241 -4.71 -3.96 -19.52
CA ASP A 241 -5.19 -2.57 -19.60
C ASP A 241 -5.36 -2.06 -21.04
N LYS A 242 -6.09 -2.81 -21.89
CA LYS A 242 -6.73 -2.20 -23.06
C LYS A 242 -8.16 -1.82 -22.68
N GLU A 243 -8.41 -0.53 -22.52
CA GLU A 243 -9.78 0.00 -22.42
C GLU A 243 -10.61 -0.41 -23.65
N PRO A 244 -11.92 -0.69 -23.50
CA PRO A 244 -12.81 -0.80 -24.65
C PRO A 244 -12.92 0.58 -25.29
N SER A 245 -12.64 0.66 -26.60
CA SER A 245 -12.83 1.88 -27.38
C SER A 245 -14.33 2.20 -27.52
N ASP A 246 -14.86 3.09 -26.70
CA ASP A 246 -16.15 3.73 -26.93
C ASP A 246 -15.95 4.99 -27.80
N SER A 247 -15.94 4.80 -29.12
CA SER A 247 -16.14 5.90 -30.07
C SER A 247 -17.54 5.79 -30.66
N PRO A 248 -18.50 6.66 -30.27
CA PRO A 248 -19.75 6.80 -31.01
C PRO A 248 -19.47 7.69 -32.23
N ASN A 249 -19.13 7.09 -33.38
CA ASN A 249 -19.17 7.83 -34.63
C ASN A 249 -20.61 7.89 -35.14
N ASN A 250 -21.11 9.12 -35.16
CA ASN A 250 -22.38 9.54 -35.71
C ASN A 250 -22.30 9.61 -37.25
N THR A 251 -23.44 9.35 -37.92
CA THR A 251 -23.78 9.63 -39.34
C THR A 251 -22.96 8.89 -40.41
N THR A 252 -23.54 8.17 -41.37
CA THR A 252 -24.78 8.33 -42.16
C THR A 252 -25.42 6.98 -42.49
#